data_AF-A0A850B5F0-F1
#
_entry.id   AF-A0A850B5F0-F1
#
_cell.length_a   1.000
_cell.length_b   1.000
_cell.length_c   1.000
_cell.angle_alpha   90.00
_cell.angle_beta   90.00
_cell.angle_gamma   90.00
#
_symmetry.space_group_name_H-M   'P 1'
#
loop_
_entity.id
_entity.type
_entity.pdbx_description
1 polymer ?
#
loop_
_entity_poly.entity_id
_entity_poly.type
_entity_poly.pdbx_seq_one_letter_code
_entity_poly.pdbx_strand_id
1 'polypeptide(L)'
;MARPTGKSETRRRPADFYTGFVLGSLVYATLNALSVPKALLESDHTWTILAAGAISAMLYMTRLRIAVWMLGAAAVVLFVVATSTPVFTIAARKLIDDDPLRKADAVVVLGSSTTRERRLDYVSLGRMIEGLRLVRNGWAPRLIRAEVGGPFPKPLGDVKQLARLCGNPEMHVVGPVFSTRDEAQEVATLAERKGWRSIILVTSPYHSARSAAVFERTGLTVISHPCPEREFSPNKARGARQRLAVLRWWLYEQVRWAYYIARGWV
;
A
#
# COMPACT_ATOMS: atom_id res chain seq x y z
N MET A 1 46.85 -19.99 -43.78
CA MET A 1 45.67 -19.92 -42.89
C MET A 1 45.76 -18.67 -42.03
N ALA A 2 45.05 -17.60 -42.39
CA ALA A 2 45.02 -16.36 -41.60
C ALA A 2 43.85 -16.41 -40.61
N ARG A 3 44.13 -16.26 -39.30
CA ARG A 3 43.10 -16.08 -38.26
C ARG A 3 42.48 -14.68 -38.38
N PRO A 4 41.15 -14.54 -38.53
CA PRO A 4 40.49 -13.26 -38.37
C PRO A 4 40.02 -13.14 -36.90
N THR A 5 40.86 -12.64 -36.00
CA THR A 5 40.51 -12.60 -34.56
C THR A 5 40.82 -11.26 -33.90
N GLY A 6 40.21 -10.18 -34.38
CA GLY A 6 40.32 -8.86 -33.72
C GLY A 6 39.14 -7.91 -33.92
N LYS A 7 38.38 -8.06 -35.03
CA LYS A 7 37.21 -7.22 -35.31
C LYS A 7 35.91 -7.67 -34.63
N SER A 8 35.85 -8.90 -34.12
CA SER A 8 34.62 -9.47 -33.53
C SER A 8 34.40 -9.05 -32.07
N GLU A 9 35.45 -8.94 -31.26
CA GLU A 9 35.32 -8.56 -29.85
C GLU A 9 35.07 -7.06 -29.65
N THR A 10 35.72 -6.21 -30.45
CA THR A 10 35.59 -4.75 -30.38
C THR A 10 34.20 -4.26 -30.81
N ARG A 11 33.56 -4.92 -31.78
CA ARG A 11 32.17 -4.62 -32.19
C ARG A 11 31.11 -5.15 -31.20
N ARG A 12 31.41 -6.18 -30.41
CA ARG A 12 30.46 -6.76 -29.44
C ARG A 12 30.24 -5.90 -28.21
N ARG A 13 31.29 -5.23 -27.72
CA ARG A 13 31.23 -4.38 -26.51
C ARG A 13 30.14 -3.29 -26.54
N PRO A 14 29.97 -2.48 -27.60
CA PRO A 14 28.87 -1.51 -27.66
C PRO A 14 27.50 -2.19 -27.76
N ALA A 15 27.37 -3.26 -28.55
CA ALA A 15 26.11 -4.00 -28.69
C ALA A 15 25.65 -4.65 -27.37
N ASP A 16 26.58 -5.23 -26.62
CA ASP A 16 26.33 -5.81 -25.29
C ASP A 16 25.93 -4.74 -24.28
N PHE A 17 26.56 -3.56 -24.31
CA PHE A 17 26.16 -2.42 -23.48
C PHE A 17 24.72 -1.99 -23.77
N TYR A 18 24.36 -1.77 -25.04
CA TYR A 18 22.99 -1.38 -25.42
C TYR A 18 21.96 -2.45 -25.05
N THR A 19 22.29 -3.73 -25.25
CA THR A 19 21.40 -4.84 -24.88
C THR A 19 21.17 -4.87 -23.37
N GLY A 20 22.23 -4.78 -22.57
CA GLY A 20 22.12 -4.71 -21.12
C GLY A 20 21.35 -3.47 -20.64
N PHE A 21 21.55 -2.32 -21.28
CA PHE A 21 20.83 -1.09 -20.97
C PHE A 21 19.33 -1.20 -21.21
N VAL A 22 18.94 -1.69 -22.40
CA VAL A 22 17.53 -1.89 -22.78
C VAL A 22 16.88 -2.92 -21.85
N LEU A 23 17.54 -4.07 -21.63
CA LEU A 23 17.01 -5.13 -20.78
C LEU A 23 16.82 -4.66 -19.33
N GLY A 24 17.79 -3.93 -18.78
CA GLY A 24 17.68 -3.35 -17.44
C GLY A 24 16.57 -2.33 -17.31
N SER A 25 16.42 -1.48 -18.33
CA SER A 25 15.34 -0.49 -18.40
C SER A 25 13.97 -1.17 -18.47
N LEU A 26 13.83 -2.26 -19.24
CA LEU A 26 12.58 -3.04 -19.34
C LEU A 26 12.26 -3.80 -18.05
N VAL A 27 13.26 -4.39 -17.39
CA VAL A 27 13.10 -5.01 -16.07
C VAL A 27 12.61 -3.96 -15.08
N TYR A 28 13.27 -2.81 -15.02
CA TYR A 28 12.87 -1.73 -14.13
C TYR A 28 11.46 -1.22 -14.45
N ALA A 29 11.13 -1.01 -15.73
CA ALA A 29 9.80 -0.61 -16.16
C ALA A 29 8.73 -1.64 -15.75
N THR A 30 9.03 -2.94 -15.85
CA THR A 30 8.15 -4.01 -15.40
C THR A 30 7.96 -3.97 -13.88
N LEU A 31 9.04 -3.86 -13.11
CA LEU A 31 8.97 -3.73 -11.65
C LEU A 31 8.22 -2.46 -11.22
N ASN A 32 8.38 -1.37 -11.96
CA ASN A 32 7.67 -0.12 -11.72
C ASN A 32 6.18 -0.22 -12.09
N ALA A 33 5.82 -0.93 -13.16
CA ALA A 33 4.44 -1.27 -13.48
C ALA A 33 3.78 -2.15 -12.41
N LEU A 34 4.57 -3.00 -11.74
CA LEU A 34 4.19 -3.76 -10.55
C LEU A 34 4.24 -2.90 -9.27
N SER A 35 4.67 -1.64 -9.36
CA SER A 35 4.88 -0.69 -8.26
C SER A 35 5.77 -1.20 -7.12
N VAL A 36 6.67 -2.14 -7.43
CA VAL A 36 7.63 -2.71 -6.48
C VAL A 36 8.56 -1.64 -5.89
N PRO A 37 9.14 -0.71 -6.67
CA PRO A 37 9.98 0.35 -6.11
C PRO A 37 9.19 1.30 -5.20
N LYS A 38 7.94 1.61 -5.55
CA LYS A 38 7.07 2.44 -4.70
C LYS A 38 6.71 1.75 -3.39
N ALA A 39 6.53 0.44 -3.41
CA ALA A 39 6.26 -0.36 -2.21
C ALA A 39 7.50 -0.53 -1.30
N LEU A 40 8.71 -0.57 -1.87
CA LEU A 40 9.95 -0.84 -1.15
C LEU A 40 10.79 0.39 -0.80
N LEU A 41 10.82 1.40 -1.68
CA LEU A 41 11.77 2.51 -1.65
C LEU A 41 11.08 3.89 -1.66
N GLU A 42 9.74 3.95 -1.68
CA GLU A 42 8.93 5.19 -1.68
C GLU A 42 9.41 6.26 -2.68
N SER A 43 10.08 5.86 -3.79
CA SER A 43 10.69 6.78 -4.76
C SER A 43 9.96 6.73 -6.10
N ASP A 44 9.53 7.90 -6.58
CA ASP A 44 8.81 8.08 -7.87
C ASP A 44 9.70 8.77 -8.93
N HIS A 45 11.03 8.74 -8.76
CA HIS A 45 11.92 9.47 -9.65
C HIS A 45 12.19 8.74 -10.96
N THR A 46 11.89 9.39 -12.09
CA THR A 46 12.10 8.84 -13.44
C THR A 46 13.56 8.52 -13.76
N TRP A 47 14.55 9.13 -13.10
CA TRP A 47 15.97 8.83 -13.34
C TRP A 47 16.40 7.43 -12.88
N THR A 48 15.62 6.79 -12.01
CA THR A 48 15.91 5.43 -11.53
C THR A 48 15.86 4.38 -12.64
N ILE A 49 15.08 4.60 -13.72
CA ILE A 49 15.10 3.73 -14.90
C ILE A 49 16.43 3.82 -15.65
N LEU A 50 17.01 5.02 -15.73
CA LEU A 50 18.29 5.27 -16.39
C LEU A 50 19.42 4.67 -15.56
N ALA A 51 19.36 4.80 -14.24
CA ALA A 51 20.30 4.17 -13.33
C ALA A 51 20.24 2.63 -13.41
N ALA A 52 19.04 2.05 -13.41
CA ALA A 52 18.86 0.60 -13.57
C ALA A 52 19.36 0.11 -14.94
N GLY A 53 19.08 0.86 -16.00
CA GLY A 53 19.62 0.61 -17.34
C GLY A 53 21.15 0.62 -17.34
N ALA A 54 21.78 1.66 -16.78
CA ALA A 54 23.24 1.79 -16.72
C ALA A 54 23.90 0.66 -15.91
N ILE A 55 23.35 0.31 -14.74
CA ILE A 55 23.84 -0.80 -13.91
C ILE A 55 23.73 -2.11 -14.68
N SER A 56 22.58 -2.37 -15.30
CA SER A 56 22.35 -3.58 -16.10
C SER A 56 23.30 -3.65 -17.30
N ALA A 57 23.56 -2.53 -17.97
CA ALA A 57 24.52 -2.44 -19.08
C ALA A 57 25.93 -2.86 -18.62
N MET A 58 26.38 -2.35 -17.46
CA MET A 58 27.67 -2.74 -16.87
C MET A 58 27.71 -4.23 -16.49
N LEU A 59 26.65 -4.75 -15.86
CA LEU A 59 26.57 -6.17 -15.47
C LEU A 59 26.55 -7.09 -16.69
N TYR A 60 25.85 -6.69 -17.75
CA TYR A 60 25.73 -7.45 -19.00
C TYR A 60 27.06 -7.59 -19.76
N MET A 61 27.97 -6.63 -19.59
CA MET A 61 29.33 -6.72 -20.15
C MET A 61 30.24 -7.70 -19.39
N THR A 62 29.78 -8.26 -18.26
CA THR A 62 30.52 -9.23 -17.46
C THR A 62 29.97 -10.66 -17.63
N ARG A 63 30.52 -11.61 -16.86
CA ARG A 63 29.97 -12.97 -16.72
C ARG A 63 28.53 -13.02 -16.19
N LEU A 64 28.01 -11.92 -15.65
CA LEU A 64 26.66 -11.83 -15.07
C LEU A 64 25.55 -11.63 -16.11
N ARG A 65 25.85 -11.57 -17.41
CA ARG A 65 24.84 -11.44 -18.48
C ARG A 65 23.69 -12.46 -18.40
N ILE A 66 23.98 -13.70 -17.99
CA ILE A 66 22.96 -14.73 -17.82
C ILE A 66 22.02 -14.37 -16.65
N ALA A 67 22.56 -13.84 -15.55
CA ALA A 67 21.74 -13.38 -14.42
C ALA A 67 20.82 -12.22 -14.83
N VAL A 68 21.28 -11.30 -15.69
CA VAL A 68 20.43 -10.23 -16.23
C VAL A 68 19.28 -10.79 -17.07
N TRP A 69 19.55 -11.76 -17.95
CA TRP A 69 18.51 -12.47 -18.73
C TRP A 69 17.53 -13.24 -17.85
N MET A 70 18.04 -13.95 -16.83
CA MET A 70 17.20 -14.70 -15.88
C MET A 70 16.29 -13.75 -15.09
N LEU A 71 16.81 -12.60 -14.65
CA LEU A 71 16.02 -11.57 -13.99
C LEU A 71 14.95 -10.98 -14.93
N GLY A 72 15.31 -10.73 -16.19
CA GLY A 72 14.39 -10.35 -17.25
C GLY A 72 13.25 -11.34 -17.43
N ALA A 73 13.59 -12.61 -17.63
CA ALA A 73 12.61 -13.69 -17.78
C ALA A 73 11.72 -13.82 -16.53
N ALA A 74 12.29 -13.75 -15.33
CA ALA A 74 11.53 -13.79 -14.08
C ALA A 74 10.55 -12.61 -13.95
N ALA A 75 10.96 -11.39 -14.31
CA ALA A 75 10.09 -10.22 -14.30
C ALA A 75 8.92 -10.37 -15.28
N VAL A 76 9.17 -10.88 -16.49
CA VAL A 76 8.13 -11.17 -17.48
C VAL A 76 7.17 -12.25 -17.00
N VAL A 77 7.69 -13.36 -16.47
CA VAL A 77 6.86 -14.44 -15.90
C VAL A 77 6.01 -13.91 -14.75
N LEU A 78 6.58 -13.14 -13.83
CA LEU A 78 5.83 -12.51 -12.74
C LEU A 78 4.73 -11.59 -13.26
N PHE A 79 5.02 -10.76 -14.27
CA PHE A 79 4.03 -9.88 -14.88
C PHE A 79 2.89 -10.68 -15.53
N VAL A 80 3.21 -11.72 -16.30
CA VAL A 80 2.21 -12.59 -16.94
C VAL A 80 1.35 -13.31 -15.90
N VAL A 81 1.98 -13.90 -14.89
CA VAL A 81 1.28 -14.59 -13.78
C VAL A 81 0.37 -13.60 -13.04
N ALA A 82 0.88 -12.42 -12.70
CA ALA A 82 0.13 -11.40 -12.00
C ALA A 82 -1.08 -10.88 -12.79
N THR A 83 -0.94 -10.71 -14.10
CA THR A 83 -1.99 -10.14 -14.95
C THR A 83 -2.99 -11.19 -15.43
N SER A 84 -2.55 -12.43 -15.63
CA SER A 84 -3.32 -13.49 -16.28
C SER A 84 -3.98 -14.44 -15.29
N THR A 85 -3.51 -14.52 -14.04
CA THR A 85 -4.05 -15.43 -13.02
C THR A 85 -4.58 -14.69 -11.79
N PRO A 86 -5.49 -15.29 -11.00
CA PRO A 86 -5.99 -14.70 -9.76
C PRO A 86 -5.10 -14.98 -8.54
N VAL A 87 -3.85 -15.44 -8.72
CA VAL A 87 -3.01 -15.93 -7.62
C VAL A 87 -2.84 -14.90 -6.49
N PHE A 88 -2.56 -13.64 -6.83
CA PHE A 88 -2.41 -12.57 -5.83
C PHE A 88 -3.75 -12.12 -5.25
N THR A 89 -4.84 -12.25 -6.00
CA THR A 89 -6.20 -12.03 -5.47
C THR A 89 -6.53 -13.06 -4.39
N ILE A 90 -6.19 -14.32 -4.61
CA ILE A 90 -6.39 -15.38 -3.61
C ILE A 90 -5.47 -15.14 -2.40
N ALA A 91 -4.20 -14.80 -2.64
CA ALA A 91 -3.25 -14.54 -1.57
C ALA A 91 -3.63 -13.32 -0.71
N ALA A 92 -4.10 -12.23 -1.34
CA ALA A 92 -4.45 -11.00 -0.66
C ALA A 92 -5.72 -11.08 0.19
N ARG A 93 -6.59 -12.08 -0.04
CA ARG A 93 -7.77 -12.32 0.82
C ARG A 93 -7.39 -12.55 2.28
N LYS A 94 -6.22 -13.15 2.55
CA LYS A 94 -5.72 -13.38 3.91
C LYS A 94 -5.33 -12.09 4.64
N LEU A 95 -5.24 -10.97 3.93
CA LEU A 95 -4.96 -9.65 4.51
C LEU A 95 -6.24 -8.91 4.89
N ILE A 96 -7.41 -9.46 4.53
CA ILE A 96 -8.71 -8.89 4.84
C ILE A 96 -9.22 -9.57 6.11
N ASP A 97 -9.38 -8.76 7.14
CA ASP A 97 -9.98 -9.09 8.41
C ASP A 97 -11.27 -8.29 8.53
N ASP A 98 -12.39 -9.00 8.71
CA ASP A 98 -13.76 -8.45 8.65
C ASP A 98 -14.59 -9.15 9.72
N ASP A 99 -14.63 -8.53 10.89
CA ASP A 99 -15.33 -9.04 12.04
C ASP A 99 -16.84 -8.80 11.93
N PRO A 100 -17.68 -9.69 12.49
CA PRO A 100 -19.08 -9.40 12.69
C PRO A 100 -19.27 -8.11 13.51
N LEU A 101 -20.02 -7.16 12.94
CA LEU A 101 -20.31 -5.89 13.59
C LEU A 101 -21.00 -6.09 14.94
N ARG A 102 -20.49 -5.38 15.95
CA ARG A 102 -21.03 -5.29 17.32
C ARG A 102 -21.03 -3.83 17.75
N LYS A 103 -21.87 -3.47 18.73
CA LYS A 103 -21.83 -2.12 19.30
C LYS A 103 -20.47 -1.88 19.95
N ALA A 104 -19.96 -0.66 19.81
CA ALA A 104 -18.69 -0.24 20.37
C ALA A 104 -18.75 1.19 20.92
N ASP A 105 -17.73 1.59 21.67
CA ASP A 105 -17.64 2.94 22.24
C ASP A 105 -17.31 3.99 21.19
N ALA A 106 -16.55 3.63 20.14
CA ALA A 106 -16.20 4.55 19.07
C ALA A 106 -15.98 3.83 17.73
N VAL A 107 -16.24 4.54 16.64
CA VAL A 107 -15.74 4.16 15.31
C VAL A 107 -14.43 4.89 15.07
N VAL A 108 -13.35 4.17 14.81
CA VAL A 108 -12.03 4.73 14.52
C VAL A 108 -11.79 4.67 13.00
N VAL A 109 -11.59 5.81 12.37
CA VAL A 109 -11.29 5.93 10.94
C VAL A 109 -9.79 6.20 10.78
N LEU A 110 -9.05 5.22 10.25
CA LEU A 110 -7.60 5.34 10.06
C LEU A 110 -7.23 6.34 8.96
N GLY A 111 -6.13 7.04 9.21
CA GLY A 111 -5.54 8.02 8.32
C GLY A 111 -5.08 7.41 6.99
N SER A 112 -5.18 8.19 5.92
CA SER A 112 -4.63 7.87 4.61
C SER A 112 -4.21 9.19 3.91
N SER A 113 -3.65 9.08 2.70
CA SER A 113 -3.15 10.21 1.94
C SER A 113 -4.22 11.25 1.60
N THR A 114 -3.79 12.48 1.35
CA THR A 114 -4.64 13.58 0.88
C THR A 114 -4.11 14.12 -0.44
N THR A 115 -4.98 14.75 -1.22
CA THR A 115 -4.54 15.41 -2.45
C THR A 115 -3.81 16.72 -2.13
N ARG A 116 -3.05 17.24 -3.10
CA ARG A 116 -2.35 18.53 -2.96
C ARG A 116 -3.33 19.69 -2.78
N GLU A 117 -4.54 19.54 -3.31
CA GLU A 117 -5.67 20.46 -3.21
C GLU A 117 -6.41 20.32 -1.86
N ARG A 118 -5.82 19.63 -0.89
CA ARG A 118 -6.37 19.47 0.47
C ARG A 118 -7.71 18.73 0.47
N ARG A 119 -7.83 17.70 -0.38
CA ARG A 119 -9.02 16.84 -0.46
C ARG A 119 -8.74 15.47 0.14
N LEU A 120 -9.80 14.81 0.60
CA LEU A 120 -9.74 13.37 0.88
C LEU A 120 -9.50 12.66 -0.45
N ASP A 121 -8.43 11.87 -0.54
CA ASP A 121 -8.27 10.96 -1.67
C ASP A 121 -9.35 9.87 -1.64
N TYR A 122 -9.44 9.06 -2.70
CA TYR A 122 -10.49 8.04 -2.80
C TYR A 122 -10.45 7.02 -1.65
N VAL A 123 -9.26 6.71 -1.11
CA VAL A 123 -9.08 5.80 0.03
C VAL A 123 -9.62 6.43 1.30
N SER A 124 -9.17 7.63 1.65
CA SER A 124 -9.59 8.37 2.84
C SER A 124 -11.07 8.69 2.80
N LEU A 125 -11.60 9.02 1.62
CA LEU A 125 -13.02 9.28 1.42
C LEU A 125 -13.86 8.02 1.65
N GLY A 126 -13.42 6.86 1.15
CA GLY A 126 -14.09 5.58 1.37
C GLY A 126 -14.18 5.24 2.85
N ARG A 127 -13.07 5.36 3.58
CA ARG A 127 -13.00 5.13 5.03
C ARG A 127 -13.88 6.10 5.82
N MET A 128 -13.83 7.39 5.48
CA MET A 128 -14.61 8.43 6.16
C MET A 128 -16.12 8.21 5.98
N ILE A 129 -16.56 7.90 4.76
CA ILE A 129 -17.99 7.64 4.48
C ILE A 129 -18.47 6.41 5.25
N GLU A 130 -17.68 5.33 5.28
CA GLU A 130 -18.07 4.13 6.01
C GLU A 130 -18.11 4.39 7.53
N GLY A 131 -17.13 5.12 8.07
CA GLY A 131 -17.13 5.48 9.49
C GLY A 131 -18.34 6.32 9.89
N LEU A 132 -18.69 7.32 9.08
CA LEU A 132 -19.88 8.15 9.30
C LEU A 132 -21.17 7.34 9.19
N ARG A 133 -21.26 6.41 8.22
CA ARG A 133 -22.40 5.49 8.08
C ARG A 133 -22.56 4.63 9.33
N LEU A 134 -21.48 4.09 9.88
CA LEU A 134 -21.53 3.27 11.09
C LEU A 134 -22.07 4.04 12.29
N VAL A 135 -21.59 5.27 12.51
CA VAL A 135 -22.09 6.14 13.59
C VAL A 135 -23.55 6.51 13.35
N ARG A 136 -23.93 6.87 12.12
CA ARG A 136 -25.32 7.19 11.77
C ARG A 136 -26.28 6.02 11.99
N ASN A 137 -25.83 4.79 11.75
CA ASN A 137 -26.58 3.57 12.03
C ASN A 137 -26.51 3.14 13.51
N GLY A 138 -25.90 3.97 14.37
CA GLY A 138 -25.84 3.79 15.81
C GLY A 138 -24.85 2.73 16.28
N TRP A 139 -23.93 2.23 15.45
CA TRP A 139 -22.98 1.19 15.85
C TRP A 139 -21.99 1.65 16.92
N ALA A 140 -21.68 2.95 16.93
CA ALA A 140 -21.06 3.64 18.05
C ALA A 140 -21.62 5.08 18.11
N PRO A 141 -21.60 5.74 19.27
CA PRO A 141 -22.12 7.10 19.42
C PRO A 141 -21.20 8.18 18.82
N ARG A 142 -19.95 7.85 18.51
CA ARG A 142 -18.90 8.83 18.15
C ARG A 142 -17.90 8.27 17.15
N LEU A 143 -17.23 9.18 16.46
CA LEU A 143 -16.18 8.90 15.49
C LEU A 143 -14.84 9.46 15.96
N ILE A 144 -13.76 8.68 15.85
CA ILE A 144 -12.39 9.14 16.04
C ILE A 144 -11.71 9.09 14.67
N ARG A 145 -11.08 10.20 14.26
CA ARG A 145 -10.33 10.28 13.01
C ARG A 145 -8.86 10.55 13.32
N ALA A 146 -7.97 9.73 12.76
CA ALA A 146 -6.55 10.01 12.78
C ALA A 146 -6.16 11.06 11.75
N GLU A 147 -5.30 12.00 12.15
CA GLU A 147 -4.75 13.03 11.29
C GLU A 147 -3.28 12.76 10.98
N VAL A 148 -3.00 12.40 9.72
CA VAL A 148 -1.65 12.14 9.23
C VAL A 148 -0.81 13.40 9.28
N GLY A 149 0.33 13.33 9.97
CA GLY A 149 1.32 14.40 10.08
C GLY A 149 2.24 14.53 8.87
N GLY A 150 3.14 15.52 8.88
CA GLY A 150 4.07 15.78 7.76
C GLY A 150 3.54 16.81 6.77
N PRO A 151 4.08 16.88 5.53
CA PRO A 151 3.71 17.89 4.54
C PRO A 151 2.32 17.66 3.91
N PHE A 152 1.53 16.72 4.42
CA PHE A 152 0.23 16.38 3.87
C PHE A 152 -0.79 17.48 4.19
N PRO A 153 -1.48 18.04 3.18
CA PRO A 153 -2.46 19.07 3.46
C PRO A 153 -3.70 18.50 4.16
N LYS A 154 -4.17 19.20 5.20
CA LYS A 154 -5.34 18.77 5.99
C LYS A 154 -6.64 18.95 5.21
N PRO A 155 -7.49 17.90 5.06
CA PRO A 155 -8.68 17.94 4.23
C PRO A 155 -9.92 18.41 5.03
N LEU A 156 -9.76 19.50 5.78
CA LEU A 156 -10.76 19.97 6.75
C LEU A 156 -12.10 20.34 6.09
N GLY A 157 -12.08 20.81 4.84
CA GLY A 157 -13.28 21.16 4.09
C GLY A 157 -14.17 19.94 3.83
N ASP A 158 -13.60 18.89 3.24
CA ASP A 158 -14.30 17.65 2.93
C ASP A 158 -14.81 16.97 4.20
N VAL A 159 -13.98 16.89 5.26
CA VAL A 159 -14.38 16.28 6.54
C VAL A 159 -15.57 17.01 7.16
N LYS A 160 -15.54 18.34 7.21
CA LYS A 160 -16.66 19.15 7.74
C LYS A 160 -17.91 18.99 6.89
N GLN A 161 -17.78 18.98 5.57
CA GLN A 161 -18.90 18.81 4.65
C GLN A 161 -19.57 17.44 4.82
N LEU A 162 -18.77 16.36 4.87
CA LEU A 162 -19.29 15.01 5.07
C LEU A 162 -19.95 14.84 6.44
N ALA A 163 -19.35 15.38 7.51
CA ALA A 163 -19.94 15.37 8.85
C ALA A 163 -21.32 16.05 8.86
N ARG A 164 -21.45 17.23 8.23
CA ARG A 164 -22.73 17.95 8.09
C ARG A 164 -23.78 17.13 7.37
N LEU A 165 -23.43 16.50 6.24
CA LEU A 165 -24.34 15.65 5.48
C LEU A 165 -24.78 14.38 6.25
N CYS A 166 -24.01 14.00 7.27
CA CYS A 166 -24.27 12.84 8.12
C CYS A 166 -24.81 13.23 9.52
N GLY A 167 -25.31 14.46 9.69
CA GLY A 167 -25.97 14.88 10.93
C GLY A 167 -25.04 15.35 12.04
N ASN A 168 -23.80 15.74 11.71
CA ASN A 168 -22.77 16.22 12.65
C ASN A 168 -22.57 15.30 13.86
N PRO A 169 -22.08 14.06 13.66
CA PRO A 169 -21.79 13.17 14.78
C PRO A 169 -20.73 13.77 15.71
N GLU A 170 -20.70 13.31 16.97
CA GLU A 170 -19.58 13.59 17.88
C GLU A 170 -18.29 13.06 17.25
N MET A 171 -17.34 13.95 16.95
CA MET A 171 -16.07 13.59 16.33
C MET A 171 -14.89 14.01 17.19
N HIS A 172 -13.94 13.10 17.37
CA HIS A 172 -12.64 13.35 17.97
C HIS A 172 -11.56 13.23 16.89
N VAL A 173 -10.55 14.07 16.95
CA VAL A 173 -9.39 14.00 16.05
C VAL A 173 -8.16 13.70 16.88
N VAL A 174 -7.36 12.72 16.45
CA VAL A 174 -6.10 12.34 17.07
C VAL A 174 -4.93 12.57 16.12
N GLY A 175 -3.76 12.88 16.64
CA GLY A 175 -2.54 13.15 15.87
C GLY A 175 -1.92 14.52 16.14
N PRO A 176 -0.85 14.88 15.40
CA PRO A 176 -0.39 14.25 14.16
C PRO A 176 0.22 12.85 14.36
N VAL A 177 -0.08 11.93 13.43
CA VAL A 177 0.43 10.55 13.43
C VAL A 177 1.30 10.28 12.18
N PHE A 178 2.27 9.37 12.28
CA PHE A 178 3.18 9.03 11.18
C PHE A 178 3.18 7.54 10.83
N SER A 179 2.49 6.72 11.62
CA SER A 179 2.38 5.28 11.43
C SER A 179 1.08 4.75 12.01
N THR A 180 0.67 3.54 11.59
CA THR A 180 -0.49 2.84 12.18
C THR A 180 -0.31 2.61 13.68
N ARG A 181 0.94 2.48 14.15
CA ARG A 181 1.25 2.38 15.58
C ARG A 181 0.97 3.68 16.32
N ASP A 182 1.36 4.82 15.76
CA ASP A 182 1.07 6.12 16.38
C ASP A 182 -0.44 6.36 16.45
N GLU A 183 -1.18 5.96 15.40
CA GLU A 183 -2.65 5.97 15.40
C GLU A 183 -3.22 5.13 16.54
N ALA A 184 -2.75 3.89 16.69
CA ALA A 184 -3.20 3.02 17.76
C ALA A 184 -2.91 3.61 19.14
N GLN A 185 -1.71 4.15 19.37
CA GLN A 185 -1.33 4.71 20.66
C GLN A 185 -2.13 5.97 21.02
N GLU A 186 -2.31 6.88 20.08
CA GLU A 186 -3.09 8.11 20.30
C GLU A 186 -4.58 7.80 20.56
N VAL A 187 -5.16 6.85 19.81
CA VAL A 187 -6.52 6.37 20.05
C VAL A 187 -6.63 5.70 21.42
N ALA A 188 -5.69 4.84 21.79
CA ALA A 188 -5.69 4.18 23.09
C ALA A 188 -5.61 5.18 24.24
N THR A 189 -4.77 6.21 24.12
CA THR A 189 -4.64 7.27 25.13
C THR A 189 -5.94 8.08 25.25
N LEU A 190 -6.60 8.37 24.12
CA LEU A 190 -7.92 9.01 24.15
C LEU A 190 -8.98 8.11 24.79
N ALA A 191 -8.98 6.82 24.44
CA ALA A 191 -9.92 5.83 24.97
C ALA A 191 -9.76 5.68 26.48
N GLU A 192 -8.53 5.59 26.99
CA GLU A 192 -8.22 5.52 28.43
C GLU A 192 -8.78 6.74 29.17
N ARG A 193 -8.48 7.96 28.71
CA ARG A 193 -9.01 9.21 29.31
C ARG A 193 -10.54 9.28 29.32
N LYS A 194 -11.20 8.58 28.40
CA LYS A 194 -12.66 8.60 28.24
C LYS A 194 -13.35 7.34 28.78
N GLY A 195 -12.58 6.37 29.29
CA GLY A 195 -13.08 5.09 29.76
C GLY A 195 -13.64 4.17 28.65
N TRP A 196 -13.26 4.37 27.39
CA TRP A 196 -13.69 3.53 26.26
C TRP A 196 -12.83 2.27 26.19
N ARG A 197 -13.45 1.14 25.84
CA ARG A 197 -12.78 -0.17 25.80
C ARG A 197 -12.92 -0.87 24.46
N SER A 198 -13.93 -0.51 23.67
CA SER A 198 -14.26 -1.18 22.42
C SER A 198 -14.31 -0.20 21.26
N ILE A 199 -13.72 -0.59 20.13
CA ILE A 199 -13.71 0.22 18.91
C ILE A 199 -14.11 -0.60 17.68
N ILE A 200 -14.78 0.06 16.73
CA ILE A 200 -14.90 -0.44 15.36
C ILE A 200 -13.82 0.24 14.53
N LEU A 201 -12.88 -0.54 14.02
CA LEU A 201 -11.71 -0.05 13.30
C LEU A 201 -11.95 -0.06 11.79
N VAL A 202 -12.09 1.13 11.20
CA VAL A 202 -12.37 1.32 9.78
C VAL A 202 -11.09 1.66 9.01
N THR A 203 -10.75 0.78 8.07
CA THR A 203 -9.60 0.94 7.18
C THR A 203 -9.83 0.27 5.82
N SER A 204 -8.84 0.31 4.93
CA SER A 204 -8.91 -0.36 3.62
C SER A 204 -8.87 -1.88 3.77
N PRO A 205 -9.50 -2.66 2.85
CA PRO A 205 -9.59 -4.11 2.99
C PRO A 205 -8.25 -4.81 3.23
N TYR A 206 -7.23 -4.59 2.40
CA TYR A 206 -5.94 -5.25 2.59
C TYR A 206 -5.13 -4.74 3.80
N HIS A 207 -5.51 -3.59 4.36
CA HIS A 207 -4.84 -3.03 5.54
C HIS A 207 -5.46 -3.53 6.86
N SER A 208 -6.71 -4.03 6.81
CA SER A 208 -7.51 -4.40 7.99
C SER A 208 -6.82 -5.36 8.94
N ALA A 209 -6.29 -6.50 8.45
CA ALA A 209 -5.66 -7.49 9.33
C ALA A 209 -4.46 -6.91 10.12
N ARG A 210 -3.59 -6.12 9.47
CA ARG A 210 -2.44 -5.52 10.15
C ARG A 210 -2.88 -4.43 11.11
N SER A 211 -3.83 -3.60 10.70
CA SER A 211 -4.39 -2.54 11.54
C SER A 211 -5.00 -3.13 12.81
N ALA A 212 -5.81 -4.18 12.69
CA ALA A 212 -6.43 -4.84 13.83
C ALA A 212 -5.37 -5.35 14.81
N ALA A 213 -4.39 -6.13 14.32
CA ALA A 213 -3.30 -6.65 15.14
C ALA A 213 -2.52 -5.56 15.89
N VAL A 214 -2.24 -4.42 15.25
CA VAL A 214 -1.56 -3.27 15.90
C VAL A 214 -2.44 -2.65 16.99
N PHE A 215 -3.74 -2.50 16.75
CA PHE A 215 -4.65 -1.90 17.71
C PHE A 215 -4.93 -2.83 18.90
N GLU A 216 -5.00 -4.14 18.68
CA GLU A 216 -5.18 -5.12 19.76
C GLU A 216 -4.04 -5.09 20.79
N ARG A 217 -2.82 -4.78 20.34
CA ARG A 217 -1.66 -4.59 21.23
C ARG A 217 -1.81 -3.43 22.23
N THR A 218 -2.78 -2.53 22.01
CA THR A 218 -3.07 -1.42 22.94
C THR A 218 -3.97 -1.83 24.10
N GLY A 219 -4.53 -3.05 24.09
CA GLY A 219 -5.48 -3.52 25.09
C GLY A 219 -6.94 -3.14 24.81
N LEU A 220 -7.21 -2.46 23.70
CA LEU A 220 -8.59 -2.22 23.24
C LEU A 220 -9.20 -3.49 22.66
N THR A 221 -10.51 -3.66 22.84
CA THR A 221 -11.30 -4.63 22.08
C THR A 221 -11.55 -4.07 20.69
N VAL A 222 -10.94 -4.69 19.67
CA VAL A 222 -11.02 -4.24 18.28
C VAL A 222 -12.06 -5.06 17.53
N ILE A 223 -12.90 -4.38 16.75
CA ILE A 223 -13.78 -4.98 15.73
C ILE A 223 -13.29 -4.47 14.39
N SER A 224 -12.61 -5.33 13.63
CA SER A 224 -12.07 -4.98 12.32
C SER A 224 -13.20 -4.83 11.30
N HIS A 225 -13.34 -3.65 10.69
CA HIS A 225 -14.40 -3.38 9.71
C HIS A 225 -13.83 -2.70 8.45
N PRO A 226 -13.47 -3.48 7.42
CA PRO A 226 -12.90 -2.93 6.20
C PRO A 226 -13.94 -2.13 5.43
N CYS A 227 -13.59 -0.90 5.03
CA CYS A 227 -14.47 -0.11 4.18
C CYS A 227 -14.57 -0.72 2.77
N PRO A 228 -15.70 -0.56 2.07
CA PRO A 228 -15.82 -0.97 0.68
C PRO A 228 -14.74 -0.30 -0.19
N GLU A 229 -13.93 -1.11 -0.89
CA GLU A 229 -12.95 -0.61 -1.86
C GLU A 229 -13.65 -0.08 -3.11
N ARG A 230 -13.21 1.07 -3.60
CA ARG A 230 -13.84 1.81 -4.70
C ARG A 230 -13.01 1.81 -5.98
N GLU A 231 -11.70 1.55 -5.91
CA GLU A 231 -10.86 1.51 -7.10
C GLU A 231 -10.97 0.17 -7.85
N PHE A 232 -11.03 -0.95 -7.12
CA PHE A 232 -11.14 -2.29 -7.69
C PHE A 232 -11.81 -3.26 -6.72
N SER A 233 -12.24 -4.43 -7.19
CA SER A 233 -12.82 -5.46 -6.31
C SER A 233 -11.71 -6.28 -5.63
N PRO A 234 -11.54 -6.23 -4.29
CA PRO A 234 -10.48 -6.96 -3.60
C PRO A 234 -10.62 -8.47 -3.76
N ASN A 235 -11.86 -8.96 -3.72
CA ASN A 235 -12.14 -10.40 -3.79
C ASN A 235 -12.35 -10.94 -5.22
N LYS A 236 -12.61 -10.04 -6.18
CA LYS A 236 -13.06 -10.38 -7.54
C LYS A 236 -12.36 -9.53 -8.60
N ALA A 237 -11.06 -9.26 -8.44
CA ALA A 237 -10.31 -8.45 -9.40
C ALA A 237 -10.38 -9.05 -10.81
N ARG A 238 -10.89 -8.25 -11.76
CA ARG A 238 -11.03 -8.63 -13.17
C ARG A 238 -10.07 -7.84 -14.04
N GLY A 239 -9.43 -8.53 -14.98
CA GLY A 239 -8.49 -7.94 -15.92
C GLY A 239 -7.12 -7.61 -15.32
N ALA A 240 -6.17 -7.32 -16.22
CA ALA A 240 -4.77 -7.12 -15.87
C ALA A 240 -4.55 -5.96 -14.89
N ARG A 241 -5.19 -4.80 -15.13
CA ARG A 241 -5.02 -3.59 -14.31
C ARG A 241 -5.39 -3.80 -12.84
N GLN A 242 -6.55 -4.43 -12.58
CA GLN A 242 -7.00 -4.66 -11.21
C GLN A 242 -6.11 -5.69 -10.51
N ARG A 243 -5.69 -6.75 -11.20
CA ARG A 243 -4.81 -7.76 -10.61
C ARG A 243 -3.41 -7.22 -10.28
N LEU A 244 -2.87 -6.33 -11.12
CA LEU A 244 -1.65 -5.58 -10.82
C LEU A 244 -1.82 -4.70 -9.58
N ALA A 245 -2.96 -4.01 -9.44
CA ALA A 245 -3.26 -3.23 -8.24
C ALA A 245 -3.32 -4.12 -6.99
N VAL A 246 -3.91 -5.31 -7.08
CA VAL A 246 -3.92 -6.28 -5.98
C VAL A 246 -2.52 -6.76 -5.61
N LEU A 247 -1.69 -7.13 -6.60
CA LEU A 247 -0.30 -7.52 -6.35
C LEU A 247 0.47 -6.41 -5.62
N ARG A 248 0.32 -5.16 -6.07
CA ARG A 248 0.96 -4.00 -5.43
C ARG A 248 0.60 -3.90 -3.95
N TRP A 249 -0.71 -3.95 -3.63
CA TRP A 249 -1.17 -3.89 -2.25
C TRP A 249 -0.73 -5.09 -1.43
N TRP A 250 -0.78 -6.29 -2.01
CA TRP A 250 -0.30 -7.50 -1.35
C TRP A 250 1.18 -7.38 -0.98
N LEU A 251 2.03 -6.99 -1.92
CA LEU A 251 3.47 -6.83 -1.67
C LEU A 251 3.74 -5.74 -0.62
N TYR A 252 3.06 -4.61 -0.73
CA TYR A 252 3.17 -3.52 0.25
C TYR A 252 2.86 -4.03 1.67
N GLU A 253 1.78 -4.78 1.83
CA GLU A 253 1.40 -5.34 3.12
C GLU A 253 2.37 -6.42 3.60
N GLN A 254 2.94 -7.25 2.73
CA GLN A 254 3.98 -8.21 3.15
C GLN A 254 5.20 -7.50 3.76
N VAL A 255 5.67 -6.43 3.10
CA VAL A 255 6.81 -5.64 3.57
C VAL A 255 6.48 -4.95 4.89
N ARG A 256 5.28 -4.35 5.00
CA ARG A 256 4.85 -3.69 6.23
C ARG A 256 4.64 -4.69 7.37
N TRP A 257 4.05 -5.85 7.13
CA TRP A 257 3.94 -6.91 8.14
C TRP A 257 5.31 -7.33 8.65
N ALA A 258 6.26 -7.63 7.76
CA ALA A 258 7.62 -8.01 8.17
C ALA A 258 8.30 -6.92 9.00
N TYR A 259 8.15 -5.65 8.60
CA TYR A 259 8.67 -4.51 9.36
C TYR A 259 8.03 -4.39 10.76
N TYR A 260 6.70 -4.55 10.87
CA TYR A 260 5.99 -4.43 12.15
C TYR A 260 6.30 -5.62 13.09
N ILE A 261 6.42 -6.84 12.56
CA ILE A 261 6.86 -8.02 13.32
C ILE A 261 8.29 -7.80 13.85
N ALA A 262 9.22 -7.35 13.00
CA ALA A 262 10.60 -7.08 13.40
C ALA A 262 10.71 -5.99 14.49
N ARG A 263 9.72 -5.09 14.58
CA ARG A 263 9.62 -4.06 15.61
C ARG A 263 8.82 -4.49 16.85
N GLY A 264 8.20 -5.67 16.85
CA GLY A 264 7.34 -6.16 17.93
C GLY A 264 6.04 -5.36 18.08
N TRP A 265 5.54 -4.76 17.00
CA TRP A 265 4.33 -3.92 17.00
C TRP A 265 3.06 -4.68 16.66
N VAL A 266 3.20 -5.94 16.25
CA VAL A 266 2.15 -6.92 16.00
C VAL A 266 2.55 -8.23 16.64
#